data_AF-A0A842P1I6-F1
#
_entry.id   AF-A0A842P1I6-F1
#
_cell.length_a   1.000
_cell.length_b   1.000
_cell.length_c   1.000
_cell.angle_alpha   90.00
_cell.angle_beta   90.00
_cell.angle_gamma   90.00
#
_symmetry.space_group_name_H-M   'P 1'
#
loop_
_entity.id
_entity.type
_entity.pdbx_description
1 polymer ?
#
loop_
_entity_poly.entity_id
_entity_poly.type
_entity_poly.pdbx_seq_one_letter_code
_entity_poly.pdbx_strand_id
1 'polypeptide(L)' 'TVEKTREIYQHQGTQVHLDEVEDLGTFIEFERPVTDLPEDRRVLEDLMEELNIKAEDLVTVSYSDLKLEKA' A
#
# COMPACT_ATOMS: atom_id res chain seq x y z
N THR A 1 5.22 0.58 -19.96
CA THR A 1 5.00 -0.62 -19.11
C THR A 1 5.62 -0.37 -17.75
N VAL A 2 5.02 -0.94 -16.71
CA VAL A 2 5.52 -0.87 -15.32
C VAL A 2 6.00 -2.26 -14.95
N GLU A 3 7.28 -2.40 -14.67
CA GLU A 3 7.89 -3.64 -14.19
C GLU A 3 7.98 -3.57 -12.67
N LYS A 4 7.48 -4.61 -12.00
CA LYS A 4 7.47 -4.67 -10.54
C LYS A 4 7.54 -6.10 -10.01
N THR A 5 8.20 -6.26 -8.87
CA THR A 5 8.17 -7.48 -8.07
C THR A 5 7.20 -7.29 -6.92
N ARG A 6 6.23 -8.18 -6.76
CA ARG A 6 5.20 -8.11 -5.71
C ARG A 6 5.33 -9.27 -4.75
N GLU A 7 5.49 -8.97 -3.48
CA GLU A 7 5.35 -9.92 -2.38
C GLU A 7 3.99 -9.74 -1.72
N ILE A 8 3.25 -10.83 -1.54
CA ILE A 8 1.90 -10.81 -0.99
C ILE A 8 1.91 -11.50 0.36
N TYR A 9 1.54 -10.75 1.39
CA TYR A 9 1.40 -11.24 2.75
C TYR A 9 -0.07 -11.19 3.18
N GLN A 10 -0.43 -12.09 4.09
CA GLN A 10 -1.77 -12.15 4.69
C GLN A 10 -1.62 -11.96 6.19
N HIS A 11 -2.19 -10.88 6.72
CA HIS A 11 -2.10 -10.52 8.12
C HIS A 11 -3.47 -10.12 8.67
N GLN A 12 -4.02 -10.94 9.56
CA GLN A 12 -5.28 -10.66 10.27
C GLN A 12 -6.47 -10.27 9.35
N GLY A 13 -6.57 -10.89 8.18
CA GLY A 13 -7.62 -10.58 7.18
C GLY A 13 -7.33 -9.37 6.29
N THR A 14 -6.19 -8.71 6.50
CA THR A 14 -5.63 -7.69 5.60
C THR A 14 -4.57 -8.35 4.71
N GLN A 15 -4.70 -8.15 3.41
CA GLN A 15 -3.68 -8.49 2.44
C GLN A 15 -2.70 -7.33 2.33
N VAL A 16 -1.42 -7.61 2.50
CA VAL A 16 -0.34 -6.61 2.40
C VAL A 16 0.45 -6.91 1.14
N HIS A 17 0.55 -5.95 0.23
CA HIS A 17 1.34 -6.09 -0.99
C HIS A 17 2.57 -5.22 -0.82
N LEU A 18 3.76 -5.82 -0.88
CA LEU A 18 5.03 -5.11 -0.93
C LEU A 18 5.51 -5.13 -2.38
N ASP A 19 5.44 -3.97 -3.01
CA ASP A 19 5.73 -3.78 -4.43
C ASP A 19 7.07 -3.06 -4.59
N GLU A 20 8.05 -3.74 -5.18
CA GLU A 20 9.27 -3.11 -5.67
C GLU A 20 9.07 -2.78 -7.14
N VAL A 21 8.92 -1.49 -7.45
CA VAL A 21 8.64 -0.99 -8.81
C VAL A 21 9.90 -0.38 -9.39
N GLU A 22 10.31 -0.90 -10.54
CA GLU A 22 11.50 -0.41 -11.24
C GLU A 22 11.35 1.09 -11.58
N ASP A 23 12.40 1.86 -11.30
CA ASP A 23 12.48 3.34 -11.43
C ASP A 23 11.59 4.17 -10.50
N LEU A 24 10.72 3.55 -9.69
CA LEU A 24 9.79 4.26 -8.80
C LEU A 24 10.10 4.04 -7.31
N GLY A 25 10.64 2.88 -6.95
CA GLY A 25 11.01 2.52 -5.58
C GLY A 25 10.09 1.45 -4.99
N THR A 26 10.10 1.35 -3.66
CA THR A 26 9.31 0.36 -2.91
C THR A 26 8.04 0.98 -2.38
N PHE A 27 6.93 0.26 -2.52
CA PHE A 27 5.60 0.66 -2.08
C PHE A 27 4.96 -0.46 -1.28
N ILE A 28 4.07 -0.07 -0.38
CA ILE A 28 3.28 -1.00 0.41
C ILE A 28 1.79 -0.65 0.28
N GLU A 29 0.98 -1.63 -0.07
CA GLU A 29 -0.48 -1.50 -0.20
C GLU A 29 -1.15 -2.42 0.81
N PHE A 30 -2.21 -1.91 1.45
CA PHE A 30 -3.07 -2.70 2.33
C PHE A 30 -4.45 -2.84 1.71
N GLU A 31 -4.86 -4.08 1.45
CA GLU A 31 -6.19 -4.43 0.96
C GLU A 31 -6.94 -5.25 2.00
N ARG A 32 -8.14 -4.80 2.38
CA ARG A 32 -8.98 -5.49 3.33
C ARG A 32 -10.44 -5.45 2.88
N PRO A 33 -11.18 -6.56 2.92
CA PRO A 33 -12.62 -6.54 2.66
C PRO A 33 -13.34 -5.75 3.76
N VAL A 34 -14.21 -4.84 3.35
CA VAL A 34 -14.97 -4.00 4.29
C VAL A 34 -16.16 -4.79 4.84
N THR A 35 -16.17 -4.97 6.16
CA THR A 35 -17.25 -5.53 6.96
C THR A 35 -17.86 -4.47 7.87
N ASP A 36 -17.03 -3.64 8.50
CA ASP A 36 -17.39 -2.47 9.30
C ASP A 36 -16.35 -1.36 9.01
N LEU A 37 -16.79 -0.29 8.35
CA LEU A 37 -15.92 0.80 7.90
C LEU A 37 -15.05 1.40 9.03
N PRO A 38 -15.63 1.84 10.17
CA PRO A 38 -14.85 2.32 11.30
C PRO A 38 -13.84 1.31 11.85
N GLU A 39 -14.24 0.05 12.05
CA GLU A 39 -13.37 -0.97 12.63
C GLU A 39 -12.25 -1.37 11.66
N ASP A 40 -12.58 -1.64 10.41
CA ASP A 40 -11.62 -2.04 9.39
C ASP A 40 -10.62 -0.92 9.08
N ARG A 41 -11.05 0.35 9.14
CA ARG A 41 -10.14 1.50 9.05
C ARG A 41 -9.14 1.49 10.20
N ARG A 42 -9.60 1.24 11.42
CA ARG A 42 -8.74 1.24 12.60
C ARG A 42 -7.68 0.14 12.52
N VAL A 43 -8.04 -1.04 12.01
CA VAL A 43 -7.07 -2.12 11.77
C VAL A 43 -5.98 -1.70 10.78
N LEU A 44 -6.34 -0.95 9.73
CA LEU A 44 -5.35 -0.42 8.78
C LEU A 44 -4.47 0.66 9.41
N GLU A 45 -5.04 1.55 10.22
CA GLU A 45 -4.30 2.59 10.95
C GLU A 45 -3.30 1.97 11.95
N ASP A 46 -3.73 0.96 12.71
CA ASP A 46 -2.86 0.22 13.63
C ASP A 46 -1.70 -0.46 12.88
N LEU A 47 -1.99 -1.08 11.73
CA LEU A 47 -0.96 -1.72 10.88
C LEU A 47 0.02 -0.69 10.29
N MET A 48 -0.45 0.51 9.93
CA MET A 48 0.41 1.61 9.51
C MET A 48 1.34 2.04 10.64
N GLU A 49 0.83 2.18 11.87
CA GLU A 49 1.65 2.53 13.03
C GLU A 49 2.71 1.45 13.33
N GLU A 50 2.34 0.17 13.28
CA GLU A 50 3.27 -0.95 13.49
C GLU A 50 4.41 -0.98 12.47
N LEU A 51 4.13 -0.62 11.22
CA LEU A 51 5.10 -0.56 10.15
C LEU A 51 5.77 0.82 10.03
N ASN A 52 5.46 1.74 10.95
CA ASN A 52 5.98 3.09 11.01
C ASN A 52 5.75 3.88 9.70
N ILE A 53 4.61 3.63 9.05
CA ILE A 53 4.14 4.32 7.85
C ILE A 53 3.34 5.53 8.30
N LYS A 54 3.75 6.72 7.90
CA LYS A 54 3.05 7.93 8.27
C LYS A 54 1.96 8.25 7.25
N ALA A 55 0.95 9.00 7.68
CA ALA A 55 -0.08 9.51 6.79
C ALA A 55 0.48 10.42 5.66
N GLU A 56 1.63 11.08 5.90
CA GLU A 56 2.33 11.88 4.89
C GLU A 56 2.96 11.05 3.76
N ASP A 57 3.22 9.77 4.00
CA ASP A 57 3.79 8.83 3.02
C ASP A 57 2.69 8.19 2.13
N LEU A 58 1.41 8.47 2.42
CA LEU A 58 0.30 7.90 1.67
C LEU A 58 0.25 8.48 0.25
N VAL A 59 0.35 7.59 -0.72
CA VAL A 59 0.21 7.92 -2.13
C VAL A 59 -1.23 7.67 -2.58
N THR A 60 -1.88 8.70 -3.13
CA THR A 60 -3.29 8.62 -3.57
C THR A 60 -3.45 8.30 -5.07
N VAL A 61 -2.33 8.22 -5.80
CA VAL A 61 -2.29 8.01 -7.26
C VAL A 61 -1.70 6.64 -7.61
N SER A 62 -1.98 6.13 -8.80
CA SER A 62 -1.44 4.83 -9.22
C SER A 62 0.03 4.93 -9.63
N TYR A 63 0.73 3.78 -9.68
CA TYR A 63 2.10 3.72 -10.21
C TYR A 63 2.25 4.27 -11.63
N SER A 64 1.20 4.13 -12.45
CA SER A 64 1.23 4.64 -13.83
C SER A 64 1.20 6.17 -13.85
N ASP A 65 0.43 6.77 -12.95
CA ASP A 65 0.36 8.23 -12.79
C ASP A 65 1.68 8.78 -12.25
N LEU A 66 2.27 8.14 -11.23
CA LEU A 66 3.59 8.51 -10.70
C LEU A 66 4.68 8.48 -11.78
N LYS A 67 4.63 7.48 -12.68
CA LYS A 67 5.58 7.35 -13.78
C LYS A 67 5.42 8.47 -14.82
N LEU A 68 4.20 8.97 -15.02
CA LEU A 68 3.90 10.10 -15.90
C LEU A 68 4.32 11.45 -15.28
N GLU A 69 4.21 11.62 -13.96
CA GLU A 69 4.64 12.85 -13.27
C GLU A 69 6.18 12.98 -13.17
N LYS A 70 6.91 11.86 -13.18
CA LYS A 70 8.39 11.85 -13.18
C LYS A 70 9.03 11.94 -14.58
N ALA A 71 8.25 11.90 -15.65
CA ALA A 71 8.73 11.95 -17.03
C ALA A 71 8.86 13.39 -17.56
#